data_AF-A0A6I0P8R5-F1
#
_entry.id   AF-A0A6I0P8R5-F1
#
_cell.length_a   1.000
_cell.length_b   1.000
_cell.length_c   1.000
_cell.angle_alpha   90.00
_cell.angle_beta   90.00
_cell.angle_gamma   90.00
#
_symmetry.space_group_name_H-M   'P 1'
#
loop_
_entity.id
_entity.type
_entity.pdbx_description
1 polymer ?
#
loop_
_entity_poly.entity_id
_entity_poly.type
_entity_poly.pdbx_seq_one_letter_code
_entity_poly.pdbx_strand_id
1 'polypeptide(L)'
;MVMLLLVSKATFSQVTERERPKEWSQLVKGARFMDRFLPMKGNQLSSDTWGTSDVRPRYVDNGIEDRVWSYWGGNIRKGEDGKYHLMVCGWLEASPKGHMEWRNSWVFNTVSDNLTGPFKPVNIIGKGHNPEMFQAKDGRYVLYVIDGRYVADDINGTWEYGKFDFNARDRRIIEGLSNLSFAQREDSSYVMVCRGGGIWISRDGLSEYNQLTDRRVYPDVKGRFEDPVIWRDHIQYHLIVNDWLGRIAFYLRSKDGVNWVTDPGEAYMPGVAVHEDGHSEDWFKYERLKVYQDKYGRAIQANFAVIDTLKKEDKPFDRHSSKNISIPLNPGVLLTVLNDKPITSGTKTIRLKVQAEEGFNPQTDMDINSLRFGASEEVNYGRGSKVLKTENDGDDLIITFDGKGNGITEKEFAPKLIGRYKNGKMLYGYARLPYVDYVEPILSARAPVFSESQKGWNGNIEVQNFGQVSSQKASVKIEYKKEGKMFKVASAAVPALKPYEKADIRFATKADFEKGEDYNFLVTVYSGKKVLSTFRLNRKVVE
;
A
#
# COMPACT_ATOMS: atom_id res chain seq x y z
N MET A 1 -54.45 -27.30 -10.58
CA MET A 1 -53.80 -26.08 -10.05
C MET A 1 -52.31 -26.38 -9.94
N VAL A 2 -51.52 -25.97 -10.94
CA VAL A 2 -50.07 -26.25 -10.98
C VAL A 2 -49.37 -25.10 -10.25
N MET A 3 -48.78 -25.41 -9.11
CA MET A 3 -48.03 -24.48 -8.28
C MET A 3 -46.62 -24.33 -8.88
N LEU A 4 -46.37 -23.20 -9.53
CA LEU A 4 -45.07 -22.85 -10.07
C LEU A 4 -44.16 -22.39 -8.91
N LEU A 5 -43.24 -23.25 -8.49
CA LEU A 5 -42.16 -22.90 -7.57
C LEU A 5 -41.18 -21.93 -8.28
N LEU A 6 -41.33 -20.64 -8.01
CA LEU A 6 -40.34 -19.62 -8.34
C LEU A 6 -39.12 -19.81 -7.44
N VAL A 7 -38.13 -20.53 -7.94
CA VAL A 7 -36.78 -20.53 -7.36
C VAL A 7 -36.15 -19.17 -7.68
N SER A 8 -36.13 -18.28 -6.69
CA SER A 8 -35.39 -17.03 -6.76
C SER A 8 -33.90 -17.33 -6.90
N LYS A 9 -33.34 -17.19 -8.10
CA LYS A 9 -31.89 -17.13 -8.28
C LYS A 9 -31.41 -15.88 -7.55
N ALA A 10 -30.74 -16.05 -6.42
CA ALA A 10 -30.00 -14.99 -5.78
C ALA A 10 -28.94 -14.48 -6.78
N THR A 11 -29.19 -13.33 -7.39
CA THR A 11 -28.17 -12.63 -8.17
C THR A 11 -27.12 -12.14 -7.17
N PHE A 12 -25.97 -12.80 -7.14
CA PHE A 12 -24.79 -12.24 -6.46
C PHE A 12 -24.38 -10.99 -7.24
N SER A 13 -24.88 -9.83 -6.81
CA SER A 13 -24.43 -8.54 -7.35
C SER A 13 -22.92 -8.42 -7.13
N GLN A 14 -22.16 -8.20 -8.21
CA GLN A 14 -20.73 -7.86 -8.12
C GLN A 14 -20.49 -6.41 -7.67
N VAL A 15 -21.55 -5.71 -7.26
CA VAL A 15 -21.51 -4.35 -6.75
C VAL A 15 -22.29 -4.31 -5.43
N THR A 16 -21.69 -3.71 -4.41
CA THR A 16 -22.35 -3.41 -3.14
C THR A 16 -22.09 -1.95 -2.82
N GLU A 17 -23.15 -1.15 -2.70
CA GLU A 17 -22.98 0.24 -2.29
C GLU A 17 -22.39 0.30 -0.87
N ARG A 18 -21.43 1.20 -0.68
CA ARG A 18 -20.78 1.44 0.61
C ARG A 18 -21.22 2.78 1.16
N GLU A 19 -21.80 2.77 2.35
CA GLU A 19 -22.08 3.99 3.09
C GLU A 19 -20.75 4.68 3.43
N ARG A 20 -20.67 5.97 3.10
CA ARG A 20 -19.51 6.82 3.40
C ARG A 20 -19.68 7.42 4.80
N PRO A 21 -18.62 7.56 5.60
CA PRO A 21 -18.66 8.37 6.80
C PRO A 21 -19.17 9.78 6.48
N LYS A 22 -20.10 10.30 7.29
CA LYS A 22 -20.77 11.59 7.01
C LYS A 22 -19.77 12.75 6.94
N GLU A 23 -18.75 12.69 7.77
CA GLU A 23 -17.67 13.67 7.83
C GLU A 23 -16.89 13.78 6.51
N TRP A 24 -16.88 12.76 5.64
CA TRP A 24 -16.18 12.83 4.35
C TRP A 24 -16.74 13.91 3.42
N SER A 25 -17.99 14.34 3.62
CA SER A 25 -18.58 15.48 2.91
C SER A 25 -17.89 16.82 3.20
N GLN A 26 -17.08 16.91 4.25
CA GLN A 26 -16.35 18.11 4.68
C GLN A 26 -14.88 18.11 4.24
N LEU A 27 -14.43 17.07 3.53
CA LEU A 27 -13.05 16.97 3.07
C LEU A 27 -12.76 18.06 2.03
N VAL A 28 -11.61 18.72 2.17
CA VAL A 28 -11.15 19.71 1.19
C VAL A 28 -10.40 19.03 0.04
N LYS A 29 -10.37 19.66 -1.14
CA LYS A 29 -9.58 19.18 -2.28
C LYS A 29 -8.11 19.05 -1.90
N GLY A 30 -7.53 17.87 -2.09
CA GLY A 30 -6.17 17.51 -1.66
C GLY A 30 -6.14 16.66 -0.39
N ALA A 31 -7.28 16.51 0.31
CA ALA A 31 -7.40 15.60 1.43
C ALA A 31 -7.31 14.15 0.97
N ARG A 32 -8.05 13.80 -0.08
CA ARG A 32 -8.20 12.43 -0.58
C ARG A 32 -7.05 12.06 -1.49
N PHE A 33 -6.74 10.77 -1.59
CA PHE A 33 -5.75 10.34 -2.59
C PHE A 33 -6.28 10.54 -4.01
N MET A 34 -7.59 10.35 -4.25
CA MET A 34 -8.16 10.51 -5.60
C MET A 34 -8.04 11.96 -6.14
N ASP A 35 -7.89 12.95 -5.28
CA ASP A 35 -7.67 14.35 -5.72
C ASP A 35 -6.30 14.55 -6.40
N ARG A 36 -5.42 13.54 -6.34
CA ARG A 36 -4.07 13.56 -6.92
C ARG A 36 -4.04 13.07 -8.36
N PHE A 37 -5.09 12.40 -8.85
CA PHE A 37 -5.18 12.03 -10.26
C PHE A 37 -5.23 13.28 -11.13
N LEU A 38 -4.34 13.32 -12.11
CA LEU A 38 -4.29 14.35 -13.14
C LEU A 38 -4.98 13.81 -14.40
N PRO A 39 -5.35 14.70 -15.34
CA PRO A 39 -5.91 14.27 -16.61
C PRO A 39 -5.03 13.24 -17.32
N MET A 40 -5.68 12.24 -17.91
CA MET A 40 -5.05 11.23 -18.74
C MET A 40 -4.32 11.84 -19.93
N LYS A 41 -3.32 11.12 -20.43
CA LYS A 41 -2.54 11.48 -21.61
C LYS A 41 -2.80 10.49 -22.73
N GLY A 42 -2.94 11.01 -23.94
CA GLY A 42 -3.13 10.26 -25.17
C GLY A 42 -3.31 11.24 -26.32
N ASN A 43 -3.04 10.76 -27.54
CA ASN A 43 -3.13 11.54 -28.77
C ASN A 43 -4.10 10.91 -29.77
N GLN A 44 -4.60 9.71 -29.51
CA GLN A 44 -5.48 8.96 -30.42
C GLN A 44 -6.82 8.67 -29.76
N LEU A 45 -7.75 9.62 -29.88
CA LEU A 45 -9.13 9.45 -29.45
C LEU A 45 -9.91 8.67 -30.54
N SER A 46 -10.48 7.51 -30.19
CA SER A 46 -11.20 6.66 -31.15
C SER A 46 -12.45 6.03 -30.56
N SER A 47 -13.49 5.92 -31.40
CA SER A 47 -14.68 5.09 -31.15
C SER A 47 -14.61 3.74 -31.86
N ASP A 48 -13.67 3.54 -32.78
CA ASP A 48 -13.45 2.27 -33.48
C ASP A 48 -12.62 1.31 -32.64
N THR A 49 -13.22 0.88 -31.54
CA THR A 49 -12.68 -0.11 -30.62
C THR A 49 -13.82 -0.83 -29.90
N TRP A 50 -13.49 -1.91 -29.19
CA TRP A 50 -14.41 -2.65 -28.35
C TRP A 50 -14.85 -1.80 -27.13
N GLY A 51 -15.91 -2.23 -26.47
CA GLY A 51 -16.41 -1.65 -25.22
C GLY A 51 -17.84 -1.11 -25.32
N THR A 52 -18.40 -0.77 -24.16
CA THR A 52 -19.66 -0.03 -24.06
C THR A 52 -19.56 1.38 -24.68
N SER A 53 -20.68 2.10 -24.75
CA SER A 53 -20.68 3.53 -25.09
C SER A 53 -19.97 4.38 -24.05
N ASP A 54 -19.94 3.94 -22.79
CA ASP A 54 -19.47 4.77 -21.67
C ASP A 54 -17.94 4.86 -21.61
N VAL A 55 -17.26 3.98 -22.34
CA VAL A 55 -15.80 3.96 -22.51
C VAL A 55 -15.38 4.30 -23.95
N ARG A 56 -16.28 4.89 -24.75
CA ARG A 56 -16.01 5.30 -26.14
C ARG A 56 -16.60 6.70 -26.43
N PRO A 57 -15.85 7.58 -27.10
CA PRO A 57 -14.47 7.41 -27.52
C PRO A 57 -13.50 7.42 -26.31
N ARG A 58 -12.32 6.82 -26.50
CA ARG A 58 -11.23 6.80 -25.51
C ARG A 58 -9.85 6.93 -26.16
N TYR A 59 -8.82 7.21 -25.36
CA TYR A 59 -7.43 7.17 -25.83
C TYR A 59 -6.97 5.74 -26.04
N VAL A 60 -6.95 5.29 -27.30
CA VAL A 60 -6.47 3.93 -27.65
C VAL A 60 -4.95 3.81 -27.58
N ASP A 61 -4.24 4.93 -27.45
CA ASP A 61 -2.80 5.00 -27.25
C ASP A 61 -2.38 5.21 -25.78
N ASN A 62 -3.34 5.18 -24.84
CA ASN A 62 -3.06 5.16 -23.40
C ASN A 62 -2.96 3.72 -22.86
N GLY A 63 -1.86 3.42 -22.18
CA GLY A 63 -1.60 2.10 -21.62
C GLY A 63 -1.41 1.04 -22.72
N ILE A 64 -2.14 -0.08 -22.63
CA ILE A 64 -2.13 -1.15 -23.63
C ILE A 64 -3.54 -1.71 -23.82
N GLU A 65 -3.99 -1.74 -25.06
CA GLU A 65 -5.17 -2.48 -25.52
C GLU A 65 -4.93 -3.03 -26.93
N ASP A 66 -5.58 -4.14 -27.25
CA ASP A 66 -5.76 -4.60 -28.62
C ASP A 66 -7.07 -5.42 -28.74
N ARG A 67 -7.29 -6.09 -29.89
CA ARG A 67 -8.51 -6.88 -30.18
C ARG A 67 -8.32 -8.40 -30.06
N VAL A 68 -7.10 -8.83 -29.77
CA VAL A 68 -6.69 -10.24 -29.71
C VAL A 68 -6.49 -10.69 -28.27
N TRP A 69 -5.93 -9.81 -27.43
CA TRP A 69 -5.58 -10.06 -26.04
C TRP A 69 -6.35 -9.14 -25.11
N SER A 70 -6.90 -9.72 -24.05
CA SER A 70 -7.32 -8.97 -22.87
C SER A 70 -6.12 -8.81 -21.94
N TYR A 71 -5.93 -7.61 -21.38
CA TYR A 71 -4.83 -7.31 -20.45
C TYR A 71 -5.36 -6.98 -19.06
N TRP A 72 -4.72 -7.54 -18.02
CA TRP A 72 -5.17 -7.37 -16.65
C TRP A 72 -4.01 -7.16 -15.66
N GLY A 73 -4.09 -6.11 -14.85
CA GLY A 73 -3.04 -5.71 -13.91
C GLY A 73 -1.81 -5.18 -14.63
N GLY A 74 -0.66 -5.30 -13.98
CA GLY A 74 0.64 -5.00 -14.55
C GLY A 74 1.36 -3.84 -13.88
N ASN A 75 2.69 -3.86 -13.98
CA ASN A 75 3.57 -2.91 -13.32
C ASN A 75 4.62 -2.37 -14.29
N ILE A 76 4.85 -1.06 -14.22
CA ILE A 76 5.75 -0.34 -15.13
C ILE A 76 7.09 -0.10 -14.44
N ARG A 77 8.19 -0.31 -15.16
CA ARG A 77 9.54 0.08 -14.74
C ARG A 77 10.33 0.62 -15.93
N LYS A 78 11.20 1.59 -15.69
CA LYS A 78 12.14 2.04 -16.72
C LYS A 78 13.34 1.09 -16.76
N GLY A 79 13.63 0.57 -17.95
CA GLY A 79 14.78 -0.28 -18.22
C GLY A 79 16.06 0.54 -18.37
N GLU A 80 17.21 -0.14 -18.31
CA GLU A 80 18.52 0.48 -18.58
C GLU A 80 18.66 0.90 -20.07
N ASP A 81 17.82 0.36 -20.95
CA ASP A 81 17.67 0.79 -22.34
C ASP A 81 16.96 2.15 -22.49
N GLY A 82 16.57 2.77 -21.38
CA GLY A 82 15.88 4.06 -21.34
C GLY A 82 14.38 3.98 -21.64
N LYS A 83 13.82 2.80 -21.91
CA LYS A 83 12.41 2.59 -22.23
C LYS A 83 11.58 2.24 -21.01
N TYR A 84 10.27 2.39 -21.12
CA TYR A 84 9.31 1.96 -20.11
C TYR A 84 8.81 0.56 -20.43
N HIS A 85 9.01 -0.37 -19.51
CA HIS A 85 8.55 -1.74 -19.59
C HIS A 85 7.31 -1.92 -18.72
N LEU A 86 6.16 -2.21 -19.34
CA LEU A 86 4.98 -2.68 -18.64
C LEU A 86 4.98 -4.21 -18.64
N MET A 87 5.19 -4.81 -17.47
CA MET A 87 5.02 -6.24 -17.25
C MET A 87 3.54 -6.50 -16.95
N VAL A 88 2.81 -7.08 -17.89
CA VAL A 88 1.35 -7.23 -17.84
C VAL A 88 0.95 -8.65 -18.14
N CYS A 89 -0.10 -9.16 -17.48
CA CYS A 89 -0.64 -10.46 -17.82
C CYS A 89 -1.84 -10.34 -18.75
N GLY A 90 -2.02 -11.33 -19.62
CA GLY A 90 -3.13 -11.37 -20.56
C GLY A 90 -3.47 -12.77 -21.03
N TRP A 91 -4.62 -12.87 -21.68
CA TRP A 91 -5.15 -14.08 -22.31
C TRP A 91 -5.83 -13.69 -23.61
N LEU A 92 -6.03 -14.67 -24.51
CA LEU A 92 -6.73 -14.39 -25.76
C LEU A 92 -8.17 -14.00 -25.45
N GLU A 93 -8.66 -12.92 -26.06
CA GLU A 93 -10.05 -12.47 -25.94
C GLU A 93 -11.02 -13.56 -26.42
N ALA A 94 -10.62 -14.34 -27.41
CA ALA A 94 -11.35 -15.50 -27.93
C ALA A 94 -11.43 -16.71 -26.96
N SER A 95 -10.82 -16.64 -25.78
CA SER A 95 -10.76 -17.76 -24.84
C SER A 95 -12.15 -18.21 -24.39
N PRO A 96 -12.48 -19.52 -24.37
CA PRO A 96 -13.84 -20.00 -24.09
C PRO A 96 -14.45 -19.55 -22.75
N LYS A 97 -13.62 -19.14 -21.79
CA LYS A 97 -14.03 -18.66 -20.46
C LYS A 97 -14.19 -17.14 -20.38
N GLY A 98 -13.96 -16.39 -21.46
CA GLY A 98 -13.86 -14.93 -21.45
C GLY A 98 -12.88 -14.46 -20.39
N HIS A 99 -13.22 -13.40 -19.65
CA HIS A 99 -12.44 -12.95 -18.50
C HIS A 99 -12.04 -14.04 -17.48
N MET A 100 -12.86 -15.09 -17.33
CA MET A 100 -12.58 -16.17 -16.37
C MET A 100 -11.42 -17.07 -16.80
N GLU A 101 -10.81 -16.82 -17.96
CA GLU A 101 -9.55 -17.44 -18.40
C GLU A 101 -8.33 -16.95 -17.62
N TRP A 102 -8.45 -15.88 -16.82
CA TRP A 102 -7.36 -15.23 -16.11
C TRP A 102 -6.37 -16.16 -15.37
N ARG A 103 -6.80 -17.35 -14.90
CA ARG A 103 -5.92 -18.34 -14.25
C ARG A 103 -4.86 -18.94 -15.19
N ASN A 104 -5.09 -18.88 -16.49
CA ASN A 104 -4.23 -19.43 -17.54
C ASN A 104 -3.42 -18.33 -18.25
N SER A 105 -3.36 -17.12 -17.69
CA SER A 105 -2.69 -15.97 -18.27
C SER A 105 -1.22 -16.23 -18.62
N TRP A 106 -0.77 -15.51 -19.64
CA TRP A 106 0.64 -15.31 -19.95
C TRP A 106 1.08 -13.96 -19.40
N VAL A 107 2.36 -13.82 -19.05
CA VAL A 107 2.99 -12.55 -18.70
C VAL A 107 3.81 -12.05 -19.88
N PHE A 108 3.53 -10.83 -20.29
CA PHE A 108 4.20 -10.13 -21.38
C PHE A 108 5.16 -9.10 -20.81
N ASN A 109 6.33 -9.00 -21.42
CA ASN A 109 7.10 -7.77 -21.42
C ASN A 109 6.59 -6.92 -22.59
N THR A 110 6.22 -5.68 -22.29
CA THR A 110 5.74 -4.72 -23.27
C THR A 110 6.51 -3.42 -23.11
N VAL A 111 6.79 -2.70 -24.21
CA VAL A 111 7.67 -1.53 -24.19
C VAL A 111 6.98 -0.29 -24.75
N SER A 112 7.34 0.87 -24.20
CA SER A 112 7.00 2.19 -24.73
C SER A 112 8.15 3.16 -24.50
N ASP A 113 8.29 4.15 -25.39
CA ASP A 113 9.19 5.28 -25.16
C ASP A 113 8.56 6.32 -24.20
N ASN A 114 7.27 6.20 -23.91
CA ASN A 114 6.52 7.09 -23.02
C ASN A 114 5.97 6.34 -21.79
N LEU A 115 5.99 6.99 -20.62
CA LEU A 115 5.51 6.39 -19.37
C LEU A 115 4.03 5.99 -19.41
N THR A 116 3.20 6.69 -20.20
CA THR A 116 1.75 6.44 -20.30
C THR A 116 1.36 5.54 -21.48
N GLY A 117 2.34 5.02 -22.22
CA GLY A 117 2.10 4.23 -23.43
C GLY A 117 2.07 5.07 -24.73
N PRO A 118 1.68 4.46 -25.85
CA PRO A 118 1.18 3.08 -25.95
C PRO A 118 2.29 2.07 -25.72
N PHE A 119 2.01 1.01 -24.94
CA PHE A 119 2.92 -0.11 -24.77
C PHE A 119 2.66 -1.18 -25.84
N LYS A 120 3.72 -1.84 -26.31
CA LYS A 120 3.64 -2.91 -27.31
C LYS A 120 4.33 -4.17 -26.82
N PRO A 121 3.72 -5.36 -26.94
CA PRO A 121 4.37 -6.61 -26.58
C PRO A 121 5.66 -6.84 -27.37
N VAL A 122 6.73 -7.23 -26.67
CA VAL A 122 8.02 -7.60 -27.27
C VAL A 122 8.31 -9.09 -27.10
N ASN A 123 7.98 -9.66 -25.94
CA ASN A 123 8.11 -11.09 -25.69
C ASN A 123 7.16 -11.57 -24.58
N ILE A 124 6.94 -12.88 -24.54
CA ILE A 124 6.26 -13.57 -23.45
C ILE A 124 7.33 -14.07 -22.48
N ILE A 125 7.20 -13.74 -21.20
CA ILE A 125 8.10 -14.20 -20.14
C ILE A 125 7.73 -15.63 -19.72
N GLY A 126 6.44 -15.92 -19.56
CA GLY A 126 5.96 -17.22 -19.14
C GLY A 126 4.53 -17.19 -18.62
N LYS A 127 4.13 -18.24 -17.90
CA LYS A 127 2.81 -18.33 -17.27
C LYS A 127 2.76 -17.53 -15.97
N GLY A 128 1.67 -16.82 -15.74
CA GLY A 128 1.50 -16.11 -14.49
C GLY A 128 0.41 -15.05 -14.55
N HIS A 129 -0.02 -14.62 -13.38
CA HIS A 129 -1.09 -13.65 -13.22
C HIS A 129 -0.75 -12.65 -12.11
N ASN A 130 -1.30 -11.45 -12.19
CA ASN A 130 -0.99 -10.33 -11.30
C ASN A 130 0.52 -10.00 -11.21
N PRO A 131 1.18 -9.72 -12.36
CA PRO A 131 2.59 -9.40 -12.37
C PRO A 131 2.90 -8.14 -11.57
N GLU A 132 3.93 -8.20 -10.72
CA GLU A 132 4.49 -7.05 -10.00
C GLU A 132 6.01 -7.14 -10.00
N MET A 133 6.68 -6.03 -10.32
CA MET A 133 8.12 -6.02 -10.55
C MET A 133 8.86 -5.14 -9.56
N PHE A 134 10.00 -5.62 -9.07
CA PHE A 134 10.96 -4.85 -8.28
C PHE A 134 12.38 -5.35 -8.58
N GLN A 135 13.40 -4.69 -8.05
CA GLN A 135 14.79 -5.18 -8.08
C GLN A 135 15.16 -5.69 -6.70
N ALA A 136 15.67 -6.91 -6.54
CA ALA A 136 16.19 -7.39 -5.27
C ALA A 136 17.41 -6.58 -4.81
N LYS A 137 17.83 -6.78 -3.57
CA LYS A 137 19.00 -6.08 -2.98
C LYS A 137 20.30 -6.30 -3.77
N ASP A 138 20.44 -7.43 -4.43
CA ASP A 138 21.58 -7.76 -5.28
C ASP A 138 21.50 -7.19 -6.71
N GLY A 139 20.46 -6.40 -7.01
CA GLY A 139 20.26 -5.72 -8.30
C GLY A 139 19.42 -6.49 -9.31
N ARG A 140 19.20 -7.80 -9.10
CA ARG A 140 18.42 -8.62 -10.04
C ARG A 140 16.96 -8.20 -10.08
N TYR A 141 16.36 -8.23 -11.26
CA TYR A 141 14.93 -8.02 -11.43
C TYR A 141 14.15 -9.21 -10.89
N VAL A 142 13.09 -8.92 -10.15
CA VAL A 142 12.13 -9.89 -9.64
C VAL A 142 10.76 -9.53 -10.15
N LEU A 143 10.09 -10.48 -10.78
CA LEU A 143 8.73 -10.36 -11.27
C LEU A 143 7.86 -11.38 -10.53
N TYR A 144 7.15 -10.92 -9.51
CA TYR A 144 6.14 -11.71 -8.82
C TYR A 144 4.99 -12.05 -9.76
N VAL A 145 4.49 -13.28 -9.66
CA VAL A 145 3.21 -13.72 -10.21
C VAL A 145 2.51 -14.58 -9.15
N ILE A 146 1.18 -14.73 -9.21
CA ILE A 146 0.48 -15.64 -8.28
C ILE A 146 1.15 -17.02 -8.29
N ASP A 147 1.45 -17.53 -7.09
CA ASP A 147 2.11 -18.82 -6.81
C ASP A 147 3.58 -18.96 -7.25
N GLY A 148 4.24 -17.88 -7.71
CA GLY A 148 5.63 -17.93 -8.17
C GLY A 148 6.33 -16.58 -8.31
N ARG A 149 7.51 -16.62 -8.91
CA ARG A 149 8.26 -15.45 -9.34
C ARG A 149 9.15 -15.81 -10.52
N TYR A 150 9.49 -14.81 -11.30
CA TYR A 150 10.59 -14.85 -12.27
C TYR A 150 11.73 -13.96 -11.79
N VAL A 151 12.98 -14.37 -12.05
CA VAL A 151 14.19 -13.59 -11.71
C VAL A 151 15.09 -13.47 -12.92
N ALA A 152 15.65 -12.28 -13.18
CA ALA A 152 16.56 -12.02 -14.28
C ALA A 152 17.61 -10.98 -13.90
N ASP A 153 18.79 -11.05 -14.50
CA ASP A 153 19.85 -10.02 -14.33
C ASP A 153 19.58 -8.77 -15.18
N ASP A 154 18.88 -8.95 -16.30
CA ASP A 154 18.48 -7.90 -17.26
C ASP A 154 16.98 -8.01 -17.51
N ILE A 155 16.27 -6.87 -17.53
CA ILE A 155 14.83 -6.79 -17.79
C ILE A 155 14.45 -7.37 -19.17
N ASN A 156 15.35 -7.29 -20.14
CA ASN A 156 15.22 -7.85 -21.49
C ASN A 156 15.88 -9.24 -21.63
N GLY A 157 16.46 -9.76 -20.54
CA GLY A 157 17.18 -11.02 -20.53
C GLY A 157 16.30 -12.26 -20.33
N THR A 158 16.96 -13.36 -19.99
CA THR A 158 16.30 -14.63 -19.67
C THR A 158 15.76 -14.62 -18.24
N TRP A 159 14.51 -15.01 -18.08
CA TRP A 159 13.82 -15.05 -16.80
C TRP A 159 13.74 -16.48 -16.26
N GLU A 160 14.26 -16.69 -15.05
CA GLU A 160 14.21 -17.98 -14.35
C GLU A 160 13.00 -18.03 -13.41
N TYR A 161 12.16 -19.06 -13.55
CA TYR A 161 11.00 -19.27 -12.67
C TYR A 161 11.39 -19.92 -11.35
N GLY A 162 10.81 -19.45 -10.25
CA GLY A 162 10.94 -20.04 -8.92
C GLY A 162 9.76 -19.70 -8.01
N LYS A 163 9.91 -19.99 -6.72
CA LYS A 163 8.89 -19.70 -5.69
C LYS A 163 9.47 -18.90 -4.55
N PHE A 164 8.66 -18.00 -4.00
CA PHE A 164 8.93 -17.37 -2.71
C PHE A 164 8.82 -18.38 -1.57
N ASP A 165 9.66 -18.15 -0.56
CA ASP A 165 9.57 -18.84 0.72
C ASP A 165 8.88 -17.92 1.73
N PHE A 166 7.95 -18.48 2.49
CA PHE A 166 7.08 -17.73 3.39
C PHE A 166 7.00 -18.41 4.76
N ASN A 167 7.39 -17.67 5.79
CA ASN A 167 7.29 -18.08 7.16
C ASN A 167 6.26 -17.23 7.89
N ALA A 168 5.10 -17.85 8.18
CA ALA A 168 4.00 -17.17 8.86
C ALA A 168 4.31 -16.82 10.32
N ARG A 169 5.43 -17.30 10.89
CA ARG A 169 5.83 -17.03 12.28
C ARG A 169 4.68 -17.23 13.27
N ASP A 170 4.00 -18.37 13.16
CA ASP A 170 2.86 -18.80 13.98
C ASP A 170 1.58 -17.94 13.84
N ARG A 171 1.53 -17.03 12.86
CA ARG A 171 0.36 -16.18 12.60
C ARG A 171 -0.56 -16.81 11.57
N ARG A 172 -1.83 -16.43 11.64
CA ARG A 172 -2.82 -16.76 10.61
C ARG A 172 -2.56 -15.95 9.34
N ILE A 173 -2.65 -16.62 8.19
CA ILE A 173 -2.75 -15.98 6.88
C ILE A 173 -4.25 -15.81 6.57
N ILE A 174 -4.73 -14.58 6.47
CA ILE A 174 -6.19 -14.29 6.48
C ILE A 174 -6.87 -14.61 5.15
N GLU A 175 -6.29 -14.20 4.01
CA GLU A 175 -6.85 -14.37 2.65
C GLU A 175 -5.82 -14.98 1.66
N GLY A 176 -4.88 -15.76 2.19
CA GLY A 176 -3.81 -16.40 1.41
C GLY A 176 -2.68 -15.48 0.94
N LEU A 177 -1.80 -16.03 0.10
CA LEU A 177 -0.59 -15.40 -0.44
C LEU A 177 -0.72 -15.09 -1.95
N SER A 178 -1.93 -14.69 -2.34
CA SER A 178 -2.21 -14.12 -3.65
C SER A 178 -2.12 -12.59 -3.59
N ASN A 179 -2.02 -11.94 -4.76
CA ASN A 179 -2.06 -10.49 -4.94
C ASN A 179 -1.09 -9.76 -4.00
N LEU A 180 0.15 -10.24 -3.94
CA LEU A 180 1.21 -9.67 -3.12
C LEU A 180 1.67 -8.34 -3.71
N SER A 181 2.03 -7.39 -2.86
CA SER A 181 2.70 -6.15 -3.27
C SER A 181 3.88 -5.79 -2.38
N PHE A 182 4.90 -5.17 -2.97
CA PHE A 182 6.25 -5.05 -2.41
C PHE A 182 6.74 -3.60 -2.42
N ALA A 183 7.41 -3.18 -1.35
CA ALA A 183 8.13 -1.91 -1.31
C ALA A 183 9.52 -2.09 -0.70
N GLN A 184 10.50 -1.44 -1.31
CA GLN A 184 11.86 -1.40 -0.82
C GLN A 184 11.96 -0.46 0.40
N ARG A 185 12.66 -0.92 1.43
CA ARG A 185 12.97 -0.19 2.66
C ARG A 185 14.29 0.59 2.51
N GLU A 186 14.62 1.43 3.48
CA GLU A 186 15.81 2.28 3.46
C GLU A 186 17.12 1.49 3.30
N ASP A 187 17.21 0.28 3.86
CA ASP A 187 18.39 -0.61 3.83
C ASP A 187 18.38 -1.63 2.67
N SER A 188 17.53 -1.40 1.67
CA SER A 188 17.26 -2.28 0.53
C SER A 188 16.63 -3.63 0.89
N SER A 189 16.18 -3.82 2.14
CA SER A 189 15.28 -4.92 2.49
C SER A 189 13.86 -4.64 2.00
N TYR A 190 12.96 -5.61 2.12
CA TYR A 190 11.62 -5.52 1.53
C TYR A 190 10.53 -5.66 2.57
N VAL A 191 9.53 -4.78 2.47
CA VAL A 191 8.22 -4.98 3.09
C VAL A 191 7.25 -5.47 2.02
N MET A 192 6.42 -6.43 2.37
CA MET A 192 5.38 -6.97 1.50
C MET A 192 4.04 -6.98 2.24
N VAL A 193 2.98 -6.62 1.53
CA VAL A 193 1.60 -6.79 1.97
C VAL A 193 0.96 -7.91 1.15
N CYS A 194 0.37 -8.90 1.82
CA CYS A 194 -0.41 -9.94 1.14
C CYS A 194 -1.87 -9.53 0.97
N ARG A 195 -2.65 -10.20 0.09
CA ARG A 195 -4.09 -9.93 -0.12
C ARG A 195 -4.87 -9.73 1.17
N GLY A 196 -4.59 -10.54 2.20
CA GLY A 196 -5.28 -10.48 3.49
C GLY A 196 -4.90 -9.30 4.38
N GLY A 197 -3.98 -8.43 3.98
CA GLY A 197 -3.48 -7.31 4.76
C GLY A 197 -2.44 -7.69 5.81
N GLY A 198 -1.80 -8.85 5.69
CA GLY A 198 -0.66 -9.23 6.51
C GLY A 198 0.61 -8.53 6.03
N ILE A 199 1.44 -8.04 6.96
CA ILE A 199 2.73 -7.43 6.67
C ILE A 199 3.85 -8.45 6.86
N TRP A 200 4.75 -8.50 5.88
CA TRP A 200 5.86 -9.43 5.79
C TRP A 200 7.16 -8.69 5.52
N ILE A 201 8.28 -9.20 6.03
CA ILE A 201 9.61 -8.64 5.77
C ILE A 201 10.56 -9.70 5.24
N SER A 202 11.31 -9.35 4.19
CA SER A 202 12.45 -10.12 3.66
C SER A 202 13.70 -9.24 3.70
N ARG A 203 14.88 -9.82 3.93
CA ARG A 203 16.16 -9.07 4.08
C ARG A 203 16.72 -8.52 2.77
N ASP A 204 16.30 -9.08 1.64
CA ASP A 204 16.87 -8.79 0.32
C ASP A 204 15.83 -8.83 -0.82
N GLY A 205 14.59 -9.21 -0.52
CA GLY A 205 13.51 -9.29 -1.50
C GLY A 205 13.34 -10.68 -2.15
N LEU A 206 14.27 -11.61 -1.93
CA LEU A 206 14.25 -12.98 -2.48
C LEU A 206 14.26 -14.08 -1.41
N SER A 207 14.96 -13.83 -0.30
CA SER A 207 14.96 -14.66 0.91
C SER A 207 13.59 -14.72 1.57
N GLU A 208 13.43 -15.68 2.47
CA GLU A 208 12.21 -15.96 3.21
C GLU A 208 11.50 -14.69 3.72
N TYR A 209 10.25 -14.52 3.30
CA TYR A 209 9.37 -13.47 3.81
C TYR A 209 8.76 -13.91 5.13
N ASN A 210 8.89 -13.06 6.15
CA ASN A 210 8.49 -13.35 7.53
C ASN A 210 7.28 -12.49 7.95
N GLN A 211 6.16 -13.11 8.31
CA GLN A 211 4.94 -12.38 8.71
C GLN A 211 5.10 -11.74 10.10
N LEU A 212 4.75 -10.46 10.21
CA LEU A 212 4.87 -9.70 11.47
C LEU A 212 3.52 -9.40 12.11
N THR A 213 2.46 -9.23 11.33
CA THR A 213 1.13 -8.89 11.84
C THR A 213 0.23 -10.11 12.00
N ASP A 214 -0.54 -10.14 13.09
CA ASP A 214 -1.52 -11.17 13.44
C ASP A 214 -2.94 -10.86 12.98
N ARG A 215 -3.14 -9.67 12.41
CA ARG A 215 -4.39 -9.16 11.84
C ARG A 215 -4.12 -8.37 10.58
N ARG A 216 -5.18 -8.10 9.81
CA ARG A 216 -5.10 -7.23 8.65
C ARG A 216 -4.83 -5.79 9.07
N VAL A 217 -4.04 -5.08 8.26
CA VAL A 217 -3.76 -3.64 8.45
C VAL A 217 -4.80 -2.74 7.79
N TYR A 218 -5.76 -3.32 7.06
CA TYR A 218 -6.80 -2.58 6.35
C TYR A 218 -7.76 -1.86 7.31
N PRO A 219 -8.50 -0.85 6.82
CA PRO A 219 -9.46 -0.13 7.64
C PRO A 219 -10.54 -1.06 8.20
N ASP A 220 -11.00 -0.76 9.42
CA ASP A 220 -12.04 -1.52 10.10
C ASP A 220 -13.44 -1.14 9.58
N VAL A 221 -13.67 -1.42 8.29
CA VAL A 221 -14.94 -1.19 7.60
C VAL A 221 -15.35 -2.44 6.84
N LYS A 222 -16.65 -2.58 6.56
CA LYS A 222 -17.15 -3.68 5.73
C LYS A 222 -16.59 -3.55 4.32
N GLY A 223 -15.87 -4.57 3.85
CA GLY A 223 -15.29 -4.60 2.51
C GLY A 223 -14.89 -6.00 2.05
N ARG A 224 -14.78 -6.19 0.74
CA ARG A 224 -14.09 -7.34 0.13
C ARG A 224 -12.75 -6.85 -0.41
N PHE A 225 -11.78 -6.80 0.49
CA PHE A 225 -10.46 -6.25 0.19
C PHE A 225 -9.61 -7.18 -0.67
N GLU A 226 -9.01 -6.63 -1.72
CA GLU A 226 -8.07 -7.29 -2.61
C GLU A 226 -7.12 -6.25 -3.23
N ASP A 227 -6.11 -6.73 -3.96
CA ASP A 227 -5.19 -5.92 -4.76
C ASP A 227 -4.53 -4.77 -3.98
N PRO A 228 -3.86 -5.06 -2.83
CA PRO A 228 -3.10 -4.02 -2.17
C PRO A 228 -1.96 -3.55 -3.08
N VAL A 229 -1.62 -2.27 -2.97
CA VAL A 229 -0.38 -1.70 -3.51
C VAL A 229 0.34 -0.94 -2.42
N ILE A 230 1.59 -1.30 -2.18
CA ILE A 230 2.47 -0.63 -1.24
C ILE A 230 3.60 0.06 -1.99
N TRP A 231 3.96 1.26 -1.56
CA TRP A 231 5.18 1.93 -2.01
C TRP A 231 5.74 2.80 -0.88
N ARG A 232 6.98 3.26 -1.04
CA ARG A 232 7.66 4.13 -0.07
C ARG A 232 8.20 5.36 -0.78
N ASP A 233 7.87 6.54 -0.27
CA ASP A 233 8.57 7.76 -0.65
C ASP A 233 9.65 8.11 0.39
N HIS A 234 10.40 9.18 0.15
CA HIS A 234 11.41 9.66 1.09
C HIS A 234 10.87 10.09 2.47
N ILE A 235 9.55 10.18 2.65
CA ILE A 235 8.87 10.56 3.89
C ILE A 235 8.34 9.34 4.63
N GLN A 236 7.57 8.47 3.96
CA GLN A 236 6.73 7.45 4.57
C GLN A 236 6.40 6.29 3.63
N TYR A 237 5.74 5.27 4.17
CA TYR A 237 5.11 4.20 3.40
C TYR A 237 3.65 4.54 3.11
N HIS A 238 3.18 4.04 1.97
CA HIS A 238 1.86 4.25 1.44
C HIS A 238 1.24 2.91 1.10
N LEU A 239 -0.04 2.74 1.39
CA LEU A 239 -0.81 1.55 1.04
C LEU A 239 -2.15 1.97 0.48
N ILE A 240 -2.54 1.42 -0.67
CA ILE A 240 -3.92 1.47 -1.14
C ILE A 240 -4.45 0.05 -1.19
N VAL A 241 -5.69 -0.15 -0.73
CA VAL A 241 -6.40 -1.41 -0.83
C VAL A 241 -7.78 -1.22 -1.46
N ASN A 242 -8.11 -2.07 -2.42
CA ASN A 242 -9.36 -2.02 -3.17
C ASN A 242 -10.45 -2.86 -2.49
N ASP A 243 -11.65 -2.33 -2.33
CA ASP A 243 -12.87 -3.14 -2.12
C ASP A 243 -13.54 -3.40 -3.47
N TRP A 244 -13.25 -4.56 -4.06
CA TRP A 244 -13.66 -4.86 -5.43
C TRP A 244 -15.18 -5.01 -5.61
N LEU A 245 -15.93 -5.31 -4.55
CA LEU A 245 -17.41 -5.25 -4.56
C LEU A 245 -17.91 -3.83 -4.32
N GLY A 246 -17.25 -3.09 -3.44
CA GLY A 246 -17.59 -1.70 -3.13
C GLY A 246 -17.30 -0.72 -4.27
N ARG A 247 -16.42 -1.09 -5.22
CA ARG A 247 -15.86 -0.22 -6.26
C ARG A 247 -15.27 1.07 -5.65
N ILE A 248 -14.60 0.92 -4.52
CA ILE A 248 -13.98 1.99 -3.73
C ILE A 248 -12.67 1.45 -3.14
N ALA A 249 -11.65 2.31 -3.08
CA ALA A 249 -10.39 1.97 -2.44
C ALA A 249 -10.08 2.90 -1.26
N PHE A 250 -9.21 2.44 -0.36
CA PHE A 250 -8.81 3.16 0.85
C PHE A 250 -7.31 3.39 0.88
N TYR A 251 -6.90 4.56 1.35
CA TYR A 251 -5.50 4.98 1.41
C TYR A 251 -5.02 4.99 2.86
N LEU A 252 -3.85 4.40 3.09
CA LEU A 252 -3.21 4.29 4.39
C LEU A 252 -1.77 4.77 4.30
N ARG A 253 -1.26 5.25 5.44
CA ARG A 253 0.11 5.74 5.61
C ARG A 253 0.77 5.03 6.76
N SER A 254 2.09 4.87 6.68
CA SER A 254 2.86 4.26 7.76
C SER A 254 4.26 4.88 7.85
N LYS A 255 4.74 5.04 9.08
CA LYS A 255 6.12 5.47 9.35
C LYS A 255 7.13 4.35 9.07
N ASP A 256 6.76 3.10 9.39
CA ASP A 256 7.68 1.96 9.50
C ASP A 256 7.32 0.77 8.58
N GLY A 257 6.23 0.89 7.81
CA GLY A 257 5.71 -0.14 6.91
C GLY A 257 4.92 -1.25 7.63
N VAL A 258 4.80 -1.20 8.96
CA VAL A 258 4.15 -2.23 9.79
C VAL A 258 2.92 -1.69 10.49
N ASN A 259 2.99 -0.47 11.02
CA ASN A 259 1.92 0.19 11.75
C ASN A 259 1.28 1.26 10.87
N TRP A 260 -0.02 1.11 10.60
CA TRP A 260 -0.72 1.89 9.57
C TRP A 260 -1.81 2.79 10.18
N VAL A 261 -1.97 3.97 9.60
CA VAL A 261 -3.10 4.87 9.83
C VAL A 261 -3.87 5.05 8.52
N THR A 262 -5.20 5.05 8.59
CA THR A 262 -6.07 5.24 7.43
C THR A 262 -6.36 6.73 7.25
N ASP A 263 -6.07 7.28 6.07
CA ASP A 263 -6.46 8.63 5.71
C ASP A 263 -7.96 8.65 5.31
N PRO A 264 -8.70 9.74 5.61
CA PRO A 264 -10.10 9.84 5.25
C PRO A 264 -10.30 10.05 3.74
N GLY A 265 -11.44 9.57 3.24
CA GLY A 265 -11.88 9.72 1.87
C GLY A 265 -11.49 8.56 0.95
N GLU A 266 -12.02 8.62 -0.27
CA GLU A 266 -11.77 7.61 -1.29
C GLU A 266 -10.34 7.71 -1.82
N ALA A 267 -9.65 6.56 -1.88
CA ALA A 267 -8.37 6.50 -2.55
C ALA A 267 -8.54 6.57 -4.07
N TYR A 268 -9.50 5.81 -4.59
CA TYR A 268 -10.04 5.94 -5.94
C TYR A 268 -11.41 5.27 -5.98
N MET A 269 -12.15 5.57 -7.05
CA MET A 269 -13.43 4.97 -7.42
C MET A 269 -13.58 5.07 -8.96
N PRO A 270 -14.57 4.41 -9.58
CA PRO A 270 -14.93 4.66 -10.96
C PRO A 270 -15.10 6.17 -11.26
N GLY A 271 -14.65 6.60 -12.44
CA GLY A 271 -14.66 8.01 -12.85
C GLY A 271 -13.35 8.77 -12.64
N VAL A 272 -12.24 8.10 -12.32
CA VAL A 272 -10.91 8.75 -12.21
C VAL A 272 -10.16 8.88 -13.55
N ALA A 273 -10.61 8.18 -14.60
CA ALA A 273 -10.07 8.29 -15.96
C ALA A 273 -10.67 9.50 -16.69
N VAL A 274 -10.13 10.69 -16.41
CA VAL A 274 -10.64 11.96 -16.94
C VAL A 274 -9.65 12.59 -17.91
N HIS A 275 -10.15 13.17 -19.00
CA HIS A 275 -9.38 13.85 -20.05
C HIS A 275 -9.17 15.32 -19.68
N GLU A 276 -8.32 16.04 -20.43
CA GLU A 276 -8.04 17.46 -20.12
C GLU A 276 -9.26 18.38 -20.27
N ASP A 277 -10.20 18.02 -21.16
CA ASP A 277 -11.45 18.74 -21.39
C ASP A 277 -12.58 18.34 -20.43
N GLY A 278 -12.35 17.37 -19.54
CA GLY A 278 -13.32 16.86 -18.58
C GLY A 278 -14.13 15.66 -19.06
N HIS A 279 -13.94 15.15 -20.29
CA HIS A 279 -14.52 13.87 -20.72
C HIS A 279 -14.00 12.73 -19.83
N SER A 280 -14.84 11.75 -19.52
CA SER A 280 -14.50 10.63 -18.64
C SER A 280 -14.69 9.30 -19.36
N GLU A 281 -13.71 8.41 -19.24
CA GLU A 281 -13.85 7.01 -19.63
C GLU A 281 -14.44 6.24 -18.43
N ASP A 282 -15.75 5.99 -18.45
CA ASP A 282 -16.45 5.39 -17.31
C ASP A 282 -16.33 3.86 -17.26
N TRP A 283 -15.10 3.40 -17.00
CA TRP A 283 -14.80 1.98 -16.83
C TRP A 283 -15.58 1.36 -15.67
N PHE A 284 -16.14 0.17 -15.89
CA PHE A 284 -16.93 -0.52 -14.89
C PHE A 284 -16.10 -0.88 -13.65
N LYS A 285 -14.85 -1.32 -13.80
CA LYS A 285 -13.96 -1.63 -12.67
C LYS A 285 -12.58 -1.03 -12.86
N TYR A 286 -12.00 -0.64 -11.73
CA TYR A 286 -10.61 -0.24 -11.58
C TYR A 286 -10.00 -1.15 -10.52
N GLU A 287 -9.08 -2.02 -10.93
CA GLU A 287 -8.44 -2.99 -10.03
C GLU A 287 -6.92 -3.00 -10.24
N ARG A 288 -6.19 -3.60 -9.30
CA ARG A 288 -4.73 -3.80 -9.41
C ARG A 288 -3.94 -2.54 -9.71
N LEU A 289 -4.27 -1.48 -8.98
CA LEU A 289 -3.48 -0.26 -9.01
C LEU A 289 -1.99 -0.58 -8.82
N LYS A 290 -1.15 -0.02 -9.67
CA LYS A 290 0.31 0.09 -9.44
C LYS A 290 0.74 1.54 -9.63
N VAL A 291 1.86 1.90 -9.01
CA VAL A 291 2.41 3.25 -9.11
C VAL A 291 3.79 3.22 -9.74
N TYR A 292 4.10 4.26 -10.51
CA TYR A 292 5.46 4.58 -10.93
C TYR A 292 5.97 5.74 -10.07
N GLN A 293 7.20 5.62 -9.60
CA GLN A 293 7.79 6.55 -8.63
C GLN A 293 8.88 7.42 -9.28
N ASP A 294 9.03 8.66 -8.79
CA ASP A 294 10.19 9.49 -9.11
C ASP A 294 11.42 9.14 -8.25
N LYS A 295 12.50 9.91 -8.39
CA LYS A 295 13.75 9.73 -7.62
C LYS A 295 13.60 9.90 -6.11
N TYR A 296 12.52 10.53 -5.64
CA TYR A 296 12.20 10.71 -4.22
C TYR A 296 11.19 9.65 -3.74
N GLY A 297 10.85 8.68 -4.58
CA GLY A 297 9.83 7.68 -4.32
C GLY A 297 8.40 8.22 -4.36
N ARG A 298 8.15 9.46 -4.80
CA ARG A 298 6.78 9.99 -4.90
C ARG A 298 6.08 9.32 -6.08
N ALA A 299 4.81 8.95 -5.91
CA ALA A 299 4.02 8.40 -7.00
C ALA A 299 3.69 9.50 -8.03
N ILE A 300 4.15 9.34 -9.27
CA ILE A 300 3.94 10.30 -10.39
C ILE A 300 3.01 9.78 -11.47
N GLN A 301 2.70 8.48 -11.44
CA GLN A 301 1.72 7.85 -12.31
C GLN A 301 1.09 6.68 -11.57
N ALA A 302 -0.20 6.48 -11.77
CA ALA A 302 -0.92 5.27 -11.43
C ALA A 302 -1.33 4.52 -12.71
N ASN A 303 -1.29 3.19 -12.68
CA ASN A 303 -1.87 2.37 -13.74
C ASN A 303 -2.85 1.37 -13.16
N PHE A 304 -3.86 1.02 -13.94
CA PHE A 304 -4.98 0.17 -13.52
C PHE A 304 -5.27 -0.91 -14.53
N ALA A 305 -5.77 -2.05 -14.04
CA ALA A 305 -6.58 -2.94 -14.85
C ALA A 305 -8.01 -2.38 -14.90
N VAL A 306 -8.55 -2.23 -16.11
CA VAL A 306 -9.92 -1.77 -16.32
C VAL A 306 -10.68 -2.70 -17.25
N ILE A 307 -11.99 -2.81 -17.03
CA ILE A 307 -12.93 -3.61 -17.83
C ILE A 307 -14.21 -2.79 -17.97
N ASP A 308 -14.82 -2.83 -19.14
CA ASP A 308 -15.99 -2.01 -19.49
C ASP A 308 -17.31 -2.59 -18.97
N THR A 309 -17.30 -3.85 -18.53
CA THR A 309 -18.47 -4.58 -18.05
C THR A 309 -18.17 -5.43 -16.81
N LEU A 310 -19.18 -6.13 -16.30
CA LEU A 310 -19.04 -7.16 -15.29
C LEU A 310 -18.11 -8.28 -15.79
N LYS A 311 -17.17 -8.74 -14.96
CA LYS A 311 -16.20 -9.79 -15.33
C LYS A 311 -16.83 -11.08 -15.87
N LYS A 312 -18.08 -11.38 -15.50
CA LYS A 312 -18.78 -12.57 -16.01
C LYS A 312 -19.45 -12.35 -17.36
N GLU A 313 -19.64 -11.11 -17.77
CA GLU A 313 -20.31 -10.71 -19.01
C GLU A 313 -19.33 -10.42 -20.16
N ASP A 314 -18.03 -10.36 -19.86
CA ASP A 314 -16.94 -10.50 -20.85
C ASP A 314 -16.86 -12.00 -21.25
N LYS A 315 -17.25 -12.27 -22.50
CA LYS A 315 -17.42 -13.59 -23.13
C LYS A 315 -16.55 -13.70 -24.38
N PRO A 316 -16.19 -14.93 -24.80
CA PRO A 316 -15.45 -15.13 -26.05
C PRO A 316 -16.14 -14.50 -27.26
N PHE A 317 -15.37 -13.77 -28.06
CA PHE A 317 -15.79 -13.14 -29.33
C PHE A 317 -16.91 -12.10 -29.20
N ASP A 318 -17.11 -11.53 -28.01
CA ASP A 318 -18.04 -10.42 -27.84
C ASP A 318 -17.37 -9.06 -28.13
N ARG A 319 -17.97 -7.98 -27.63
CA ARG A 319 -17.44 -6.61 -27.77
C ARG A 319 -16.92 -6.03 -26.46
N HIS A 320 -16.83 -6.83 -25.41
CA HIS A 320 -16.34 -6.45 -24.09
C HIS A 320 -14.89 -6.93 -23.96
N SER A 321 -14.10 -6.26 -23.14
CA SER A 321 -12.73 -6.71 -22.84
C SER A 321 -12.15 -5.91 -21.68
N SER A 322 -10.89 -6.18 -21.38
CA SER A 322 -10.10 -5.45 -20.41
C SER A 322 -8.80 -4.93 -20.98
N LYS A 323 -8.35 -3.79 -20.44
CA LYS A 323 -7.09 -3.16 -20.78
C LYS A 323 -6.34 -2.70 -19.53
N ASN A 324 -5.10 -2.29 -19.72
CA ASN A 324 -4.38 -1.49 -18.74
C ASN A 324 -4.37 -0.02 -19.20
N ILE A 325 -4.63 0.90 -18.27
CA ILE A 325 -4.57 2.36 -18.49
C ILE A 325 -3.56 3.01 -17.54
N SER A 326 -3.01 4.15 -17.97
CA SER A 326 -2.06 4.97 -17.21
C SER A 326 -2.61 6.37 -16.97
N ILE A 327 -2.60 6.82 -15.71
CA ILE A 327 -3.09 8.13 -15.26
C ILE A 327 -1.97 8.84 -14.50
N PRO A 328 -1.51 10.02 -14.95
CA PRO A 328 -0.51 10.78 -14.20
C PRO A 328 -1.03 11.19 -12.82
N LEU A 329 -0.12 11.31 -11.86
CA LEU A 329 -0.40 11.72 -10.48
C LEU A 329 0.34 13.02 -10.18
N ASN A 330 -0.28 13.89 -9.39
CA ASN A 330 0.38 15.01 -8.75
C ASN A 330 1.33 14.45 -7.65
N PRO A 331 2.66 14.58 -7.78
CA PRO A 331 3.59 14.06 -6.77
C PRO A 331 3.50 14.77 -5.42
N GLY A 332 2.94 15.99 -5.40
CA GLY A 332 3.10 16.91 -4.27
C GLY A 332 4.47 17.57 -4.24
N VAL A 333 4.63 18.57 -3.37
CA VAL A 333 5.87 19.36 -3.24
C VAL A 333 6.82 18.77 -2.19
N LEU A 334 8.12 19.02 -2.36
CA LEU A 334 9.15 18.66 -1.39
C LEU A 334 9.16 19.64 -0.20
N LEU A 335 9.05 19.11 1.01
CA LEU A 335 8.90 19.88 2.23
C LEU A 335 9.92 19.50 3.30
N THR A 336 10.50 20.50 3.97
CA THR A 336 11.37 20.30 5.14
C THR A 336 10.89 21.15 6.31
N VAL A 337 10.61 20.52 7.46
CA VAL A 337 10.32 21.24 8.71
C VAL A 337 11.63 21.70 9.34
N LEU A 338 11.73 22.99 9.65
CA LEU A 338 12.96 23.63 10.15
C LEU A 338 12.98 23.81 11.69
N ASN A 339 11.92 23.41 12.39
CA ASN A 339 11.87 23.46 13.85
C ASN A 339 12.81 22.41 14.45
N ASP A 340 13.73 22.84 15.31
CA ASP A 340 14.68 21.99 16.04
C ASP A 340 14.03 21.25 17.24
N LYS A 341 13.03 21.89 17.86
CA LYS A 341 12.29 21.34 19.00
C LYS A 341 10.98 20.69 18.57
N PRO A 342 10.49 19.69 19.34
CA PRO A 342 9.18 19.09 19.13
C PRO A 342 8.07 20.14 18.98
N ILE A 343 7.30 20.04 17.89
CA ILE A 343 6.09 20.83 17.69
C ILE A 343 5.01 20.29 18.62
N THR A 344 4.40 21.19 19.39
CA THR A 344 3.32 20.90 20.35
C THR A 344 2.19 21.91 20.18
N SER A 345 1.11 21.78 20.96
CA SER A 345 0.06 22.80 21.04
C SER A 345 0.56 24.17 21.54
N GLY A 346 1.70 24.20 22.24
CA GLY A 346 2.33 25.43 22.74
C GLY A 346 3.31 26.10 21.77
N THR A 347 3.64 25.44 20.65
CA THR A 347 4.55 26.00 19.63
C THR A 347 3.97 27.29 19.06
N LYS A 348 4.78 28.35 19.01
CA LYS A 348 4.35 29.68 18.53
C LYS A 348 4.38 29.79 17.02
N THR A 349 5.40 29.23 16.39
CA THR A 349 5.59 29.28 14.94
C THR A 349 6.18 27.98 14.42
N ILE A 350 5.73 27.58 13.24
CA ILE A 350 6.28 26.44 12.51
C ILE A 350 6.93 26.97 11.24
N ARG A 351 8.19 26.63 10.99
CA ARG A 351 8.92 27.02 9.79
C ARG A 351 9.01 25.83 8.86
N LEU A 352 8.54 26.00 7.63
CA LEU A 352 8.48 24.97 6.60
C LEU A 352 9.18 25.50 5.36
N LYS A 353 10.21 24.80 4.90
CA LYS A 353 10.87 25.05 3.62
C LYS A 353 10.14 24.26 2.53
N VAL A 354 9.74 24.94 1.46
CA VAL A 354 9.23 24.38 0.21
C VAL A 354 10.35 24.49 -0.81
N GLN A 355 10.81 23.34 -1.31
CA GLN A 355 11.93 23.31 -2.24
C GLN A 355 11.45 23.56 -3.67
N ALA A 356 12.23 24.32 -4.44
CA ALA A 356 12.04 24.51 -5.87
C ALA A 356 12.38 23.24 -6.65
N GLU A 357 11.61 22.98 -7.71
CA GLU A 357 11.78 21.81 -8.56
C GLU A 357 11.74 22.23 -10.03
N GLU A 358 12.18 21.35 -10.93
CA GLU A 358 12.03 21.59 -12.36
C GLU A 358 10.54 21.79 -12.71
N GLY A 359 10.22 22.95 -13.31
CA GLY A 359 8.85 23.32 -13.62
C GLY A 359 8.01 23.82 -12.43
N PHE A 360 8.61 24.06 -11.26
CA PHE A 360 7.94 24.61 -10.09
C PHE A 360 8.83 25.62 -9.32
N ASN A 361 8.40 26.88 -9.27
CA ASN A 361 9.00 27.92 -8.46
C ASN A 361 8.08 28.27 -7.27
N PRO A 362 8.43 27.92 -6.02
CA PRO A 362 7.56 28.13 -4.87
C PRO A 362 7.32 29.60 -4.56
N GLN A 363 8.23 30.50 -4.95
CA GLN A 363 8.12 31.94 -4.71
C GLN A 363 7.07 32.59 -5.63
N THR A 364 6.87 32.07 -6.83
CA THR A 364 5.97 32.66 -7.84
C THR A 364 4.69 31.87 -8.06
N ASP A 365 4.69 30.55 -7.86
CA ASP A 365 3.62 29.69 -8.37
C ASP A 365 2.56 29.35 -7.32
N MET A 366 2.84 29.58 -6.04
CA MET A 366 1.95 29.24 -4.93
C MET A 366 0.96 30.36 -4.59
N ASP A 367 -0.29 30.00 -4.31
CA ASP A 367 -1.25 30.88 -3.63
C ASP A 367 -1.02 30.79 -2.11
N ILE A 368 -0.13 31.64 -1.60
CA ILE A 368 0.34 31.61 -0.20
C ILE A 368 -0.81 31.67 0.82
N ASN A 369 -1.86 32.44 0.54
CA ASN A 369 -2.98 32.62 1.48
C ASN A 369 -3.86 31.36 1.61
N SER A 370 -3.82 30.48 0.61
CA SER A 370 -4.55 29.22 0.61
C SER A 370 -3.94 28.15 1.52
N LEU A 371 -2.67 28.29 1.88
CA LEU A 371 -1.89 27.22 2.50
C LEU A 371 -2.35 26.92 3.93
N ARG A 372 -2.42 25.63 4.26
CA ARG A 372 -2.66 25.09 5.60
C ARG A 372 -1.67 23.98 5.89
N PHE A 373 -1.05 24.02 7.07
CA PHE A 373 -0.06 23.03 7.50
C PHE A 373 -0.35 22.48 8.90
N GLY A 374 -0.16 21.18 9.11
CA GLY A 374 -0.41 20.54 10.40
C GLY A 374 -0.63 19.04 10.30
N ALA A 375 -1.20 18.44 11.34
CA ALA A 375 -1.61 17.04 11.32
C ALA A 375 -2.63 16.78 10.21
N SER A 376 -2.55 15.58 9.62
CA SER A 376 -3.43 15.23 8.49
C SER A 376 -4.91 15.27 8.88
N GLU A 377 -5.24 14.87 10.12
CA GLU A 377 -6.60 14.90 10.68
C GLU A 377 -7.21 16.30 10.79
N GLU A 378 -6.37 17.34 10.80
CA GLU A 378 -6.81 18.73 10.79
C GLU A 378 -6.89 19.30 9.37
N VAL A 379 -5.78 19.17 8.64
CA VAL A 379 -5.61 19.81 7.33
C VAL A 379 -6.56 19.22 6.28
N ASN A 380 -6.89 17.93 6.37
CA ASN A 380 -7.84 17.27 5.46
C ASN A 380 -9.25 17.88 5.51
N TYR A 381 -9.59 18.62 6.56
CA TYR A 381 -10.87 19.30 6.73
C TYR A 381 -10.75 20.84 6.68
N GLY A 382 -9.68 21.35 6.06
CA GLY A 382 -9.47 22.79 5.86
C GLY A 382 -9.04 23.57 7.11
N ARG A 383 -8.78 22.87 8.22
CA ARG A 383 -8.20 23.46 9.45
C ARG A 383 -6.68 23.54 9.31
N GLY A 384 -5.94 23.49 10.41
CA GLY A 384 -4.48 23.61 10.42
C GLY A 384 -3.96 25.04 10.52
N SER A 385 -2.65 25.13 10.61
CA SER A 385 -1.88 26.36 10.78
C SER A 385 -2.01 27.29 9.58
N LYS A 386 -2.06 28.59 9.82
CA LYS A 386 -2.12 29.63 8.76
C LYS A 386 -0.76 30.30 8.56
N VAL A 387 -0.50 30.76 7.34
CA VAL A 387 0.73 31.49 7.01
C VAL A 387 0.75 32.84 7.73
N LEU A 388 1.90 33.18 8.32
CA LEU A 388 2.20 34.49 8.90
C LEU A 388 3.07 35.33 7.98
N LYS A 389 4.13 34.72 7.43
CA LYS A 389 5.07 35.37 6.52
C LYS A 389 5.84 34.36 5.67
N THR A 390 6.50 34.85 4.64
CA THR A 390 7.40 34.09 3.78
C THR A 390 8.76 34.78 3.67
N GLU A 391 9.79 34.01 3.39
CA GLU A 391 11.15 34.50 3.14
C GLU A 391 11.80 33.62 2.05
N ASN A 392 12.54 34.25 1.14
CA ASN A 392 13.23 33.54 0.07
C ASN A 392 14.51 32.89 0.62
N ASP A 393 14.82 31.69 0.15
CA ASP A 393 16.05 30.96 0.47
C ASP A 393 16.65 30.39 -0.82
N GLY A 394 17.44 31.22 -1.52
CA GLY A 394 17.81 30.93 -2.92
C GLY A 394 16.57 30.91 -3.81
N ASP A 395 16.37 29.80 -4.53
CA ASP A 395 15.17 29.53 -5.33
C ASP A 395 14.01 28.92 -4.51
N ASP A 396 14.30 28.46 -3.29
CA ASP A 396 13.32 27.87 -2.40
C ASP A 396 12.51 28.95 -1.66
N LEU A 397 11.45 28.53 -0.97
CA LEU A 397 10.64 29.41 -0.12
C LEU A 397 10.52 28.85 1.29
N ILE A 398 10.87 29.65 2.29
CA ILE A 398 10.57 29.34 3.68
C ILE A 398 9.27 30.05 4.07
N ILE A 399 8.34 29.28 4.62
CA ILE A 399 7.02 29.72 5.06
C ILE A 399 6.96 29.59 6.57
N THR A 400 6.65 30.69 7.25
CA THR A 400 6.40 30.69 8.69
C THR A 400 4.89 30.63 8.91
N PHE A 401 4.43 29.56 9.55
CA PHE A 401 3.05 29.37 9.99
C PHE A 401 2.86 29.76 11.46
N ASP A 402 1.66 30.23 11.82
CA ASP A 402 1.19 30.31 13.21
C ASP A 402 1.14 28.89 13.79
N GLY A 403 1.73 28.65 14.96
CA GLY A 403 1.66 27.34 15.59
C GLY A 403 0.26 26.99 16.11
N LYS A 404 -0.68 27.93 16.21
CA LYS A 404 -2.06 27.65 16.64
C LYS A 404 -2.80 26.75 15.65
N GLY A 405 -3.45 25.70 16.18
CA GLY A 405 -4.30 24.81 15.40
C GLY A 405 -3.52 23.78 14.56
N ASN A 406 -2.22 23.59 14.84
CA ASN A 406 -1.39 22.65 14.10
C ASN A 406 -1.83 21.18 14.24
N GLY A 407 -2.40 20.79 15.39
CA GLY A 407 -2.89 19.42 15.64
C GLY A 407 -1.82 18.33 15.73
N ILE A 408 -0.53 18.67 15.61
CA ILE A 408 0.58 17.72 15.68
C ILE A 408 0.69 17.20 17.12
N THR A 409 0.71 15.87 17.22
CA THR A 409 0.91 15.13 18.47
C THR A 409 2.04 14.11 18.26
N GLU A 410 2.42 13.39 19.32
CA GLU A 410 3.42 12.30 19.23
C GLU A 410 3.04 11.18 18.24
N LYS A 411 1.76 11.09 17.84
CA LYS A 411 1.28 10.11 16.86
C LYS A 411 1.45 10.57 15.41
N GLU A 412 1.58 11.87 15.18
CA GLU A 412 1.76 12.41 13.82
C GLU A 412 3.22 12.28 13.42
N PHE A 413 3.45 11.59 12.31
CA PHE A 413 4.78 11.30 11.78
C PHE A 413 5.00 11.94 10.41
N ALA A 414 3.97 12.44 9.75
CA ALA A 414 4.07 13.09 8.45
C ALA A 414 2.99 14.19 8.37
N PRO A 415 3.21 15.36 9.00
CA PRO A 415 2.33 16.50 8.84
C PRO A 415 2.19 16.89 7.37
N LYS A 416 1.02 17.41 7.03
CA LYS A 416 0.56 17.65 5.67
C LYS A 416 0.43 19.14 5.38
N LEU A 417 0.79 19.54 4.18
CA LEU A 417 0.46 20.82 3.57
C LEU A 417 -0.68 20.60 2.56
N ILE A 418 -1.70 21.45 2.59
CA ILE A 418 -2.70 21.59 1.51
C ILE A 418 -2.83 23.07 1.15
N GLY A 419 -2.97 23.36 -0.14
CA GLY A 419 -3.40 24.64 -0.65
C GLY A 419 -3.54 24.62 -2.17
N ARG A 420 -3.18 25.71 -2.83
CA ARG A 420 -3.31 25.87 -4.28
C ARG A 420 -2.08 26.53 -4.89
N TYR A 421 -1.88 26.23 -6.17
CA TYR A 421 -1.10 27.06 -7.07
C TYR A 421 -1.92 28.29 -7.48
N LYS A 422 -1.27 29.35 -7.96
CA LYS A 422 -1.94 30.57 -8.46
C LYS A 422 -2.88 30.31 -9.65
N ASN A 423 -2.63 29.25 -10.42
CA ASN A 423 -3.51 28.80 -11.50
C ASN A 423 -4.74 28.01 -11.01
N GLY A 424 -4.96 27.90 -9.70
CA GLY A 424 -6.11 27.23 -9.08
C GLY A 424 -5.97 25.71 -8.92
N LYS A 425 -4.93 25.09 -9.46
CA LYS A 425 -4.66 23.65 -9.24
C LYS A 425 -4.32 23.39 -7.76
N MET A 426 -4.67 22.20 -7.28
CA MET A 426 -4.41 21.79 -5.90
C MET A 426 -2.91 21.55 -5.68
N LEU A 427 -2.41 22.03 -4.54
CA LEU A 427 -1.06 21.81 -4.04
C LEU A 427 -1.14 21.00 -2.74
N TYR A 428 -0.29 20.00 -2.60
CA TYR A 428 -0.13 19.28 -1.34
C TYR A 428 1.31 18.81 -1.15
N GLY A 429 1.64 18.40 0.07
CA GLY A 429 2.90 17.73 0.38
C GLY A 429 2.88 17.17 1.79
N TYR A 430 3.82 16.29 2.10
CA TYR A 430 4.06 15.79 3.45
C TYR A 430 5.51 16.09 3.85
N ALA A 431 5.77 16.26 5.14
CA ALA A 431 7.12 16.52 5.63
C ALA A 431 7.49 15.54 6.74
N ARG A 432 8.77 15.16 6.83
CA ARG A 432 9.29 14.50 8.04
C ARG A 432 9.47 15.53 9.16
N LEU A 433 9.30 15.07 10.39
CA LEU A 433 9.62 15.82 11.60
C LEU A 433 11.06 15.50 12.00
N PRO A 434 11.95 16.50 12.17
CA PRO A 434 13.39 16.26 12.36
C PRO A 434 13.73 15.56 13.69
N TYR A 435 12.80 15.57 14.65
CA TYR A 435 12.94 14.94 15.97
C TYR A 435 12.25 13.58 16.07
N VAL A 436 11.75 13.02 14.95
CA VAL A 436 11.12 11.69 14.91
C VAL A 436 12.08 10.68 14.31
N ASP A 437 12.27 9.55 15.00
CA ASP A 437 12.99 8.40 14.45
C ASP A 437 12.09 7.65 13.46
N TYR A 438 12.47 7.63 12.18
CA TYR A 438 11.76 6.90 11.12
C TYR A 438 12.27 5.47 10.95
N VAL A 439 13.52 5.22 11.36
CA VAL A 439 14.14 3.90 11.28
C VAL A 439 14.30 3.35 12.69
N GLU A 440 13.34 2.56 13.12
CA GLU A 440 13.28 1.96 14.46
C GLU A 440 13.53 0.44 14.42
N PRO A 441 13.94 -0.19 15.53
CA PRO A 441 13.95 -1.65 15.64
C PRO A 441 12.51 -2.19 15.57
N ILE A 442 12.32 -3.34 14.94
CA ILE A 442 11.01 -4.01 14.81
C ILE A 442 11.11 -5.38 15.47
N LEU A 443 10.91 -5.43 16.78
CA LEU A 443 10.96 -6.69 17.53
C LEU A 443 9.65 -7.46 17.37
N SER A 444 9.73 -8.69 16.86
CA SER A 444 8.58 -9.56 16.64
C SER A 444 8.78 -10.90 17.35
N ALA A 445 7.85 -11.23 18.24
CA ALA A 445 7.83 -12.51 18.93
C ALA A 445 7.11 -13.61 18.11
N ARG A 446 7.52 -14.86 18.35
CA ARG A 446 6.79 -16.08 17.99
C ARG A 446 5.83 -16.48 19.11
N ALA A 447 5.07 -17.55 18.85
CA ALA A 447 4.21 -18.12 19.88
C ALA A 447 5.06 -18.70 21.03
N PRO A 448 4.67 -18.51 22.30
CA PRO A 448 5.36 -19.18 23.40
C PRO A 448 5.13 -20.69 23.30
N VAL A 449 6.18 -21.45 23.59
CA VAL A 449 6.15 -22.92 23.69
C VAL A 449 6.35 -23.30 25.14
N PHE A 450 5.52 -24.21 25.65
CA PHE A 450 5.54 -24.64 27.05
C PHE A 450 5.90 -26.12 27.17
N SER A 451 6.56 -26.48 28.26
CA SER A 451 6.89 -27.85 28.63
C SER A 451 6.73 -28.03 30.14
N GLU A 452 6.20 -29.17 30.57
CA GLU A 452 6.05 -29.50 32.00
C GLU A 452 7.41 -29.55 32.72
N SER A 453 7.41 -29.21 34.01
CA SER A 453 8.56 -29.29 34.89
C SER A 453 8.14 -29.66 36.31
N GLN A 454 9.08 -30.08 37.16
CA GLN A 454 8.79 -30.45 38.56
C GLN A 454 8.21 -29.30 39.42
N LYS A 455 8.33 -28.03 38.97
CA LYS A 455 7.92 -26.83 39.72
C LYS A 455 6.84 -26.00 39.00
N GLY A 456 6.12 -26.60 38.05
CA GLY A 456 5.15 -25.92 37.18
C GLY A 456 5.55 -26.06 35.72
N TRP A 457 5.60 -24.96 34.98
CA TRP A 457 5.89 -24.97 33.55
C TRP A 457 7.17 -24.21 33.22
N ASN A 458 7.97 -24.77 32.32
CA ASN A 458 9.00 -24.03 31.61
C ASN A 458 8.45 -23.58 30.26
N GLY A 459 8.95 -22.46 29.74
CA GLY A 459 8.61 -22.01 28.41
C GLY A 459 9.80 -21.40 27.68
N ASN A 460 9.67 -21.37 26.36
CA ASN A 460 10.59 -20.69 25.45
C ASN A 460 9.80 -19.75 24.54
N ILE A 461 10.38 -18.61 24.20
CA ILE A 461 9.84 -17.70 23.20
C ILE A 461 10.97 -17.11 22.35
N GLU A 462 10.83 -17.21 21.03
CA GLU A 462 11.74 -16.55 20.09
C GLU A 462 11.29 -15.10 19.89
N VAL A 463 12.23 -14.16 20.02
CA VAL A 463 12.06 -12.75 19.61
C VAL A 463 13.13 -12.42 18.59
N GLN A 464 12.73 -11.82 17.48
CA GLN A 464 13.64 -11.44 16.38
C GLN A 464 13.46 -9.98 16.01
N ASN A 465 14.54 -9.30 15.64
CA ASN A 465 14.51 -7.93 15.14
C ASN A 465 14.41 -7.90 13.60
N PHE A 466 13.30 -7.41 13.06
CA PHE A 466 13.11 -7.14 11.63
C PHE A 466 13.31 -5.65 11.26
N GLY A 467 13.75 -4.85 12.24
CA GLY A 467 14.13 -3.46 12.04
C GLY A 467 15.48 -3.34 11.35
N GLN A 468 15.75 -2.15 10.84
CA GLN A 468 16.97 -1.84 10.08
C GLN A 468 18.11 -1.35 11.00
N VAL A 469 17.83 -1.21 12.29
CA VAL A 469 18.76 -0.81 13.34
C VAL A 469 18.67 -1.76 14.53
N SER A 470 19.73 -1.79 15.34
CA SER A 470 19.77 -2.59 16.56
C SER A 470 18.71 -2.13 17.57
N SER A 471 18.09 -3.07 18.26
CA SER A 471 17.21 -2.75 19.38
C SER A 471 18.01 -2.39 20.62
N GLN A 472 17.42 -1.57 21.49
CA GLN A 472 17.84 -1.53 22.89
C GLN A 472 17.43 -2.84 23.58
N LYS A 473 17.91 -3.05 24.82
CA LYS A 473 17.39 -4.12 25.68
C LYS A 473 15.87 -3.94 25.82
N ALA A 474 15.13 -5.02 25.64
CA ALA A 474 13.68 -5.04 25.66
C ALA A 474 13.18 -6.05 26.71
N SER A 475 11.87 -6.18 26.82
CA SER A 475 11.24 -7.24 27.60
C SER A 475 10.05 -7.80 26.86
N VAL A 476 9.74 -9.07 27.10
CA VAL A 476 8.56 -9.74 26.59
C VAL A 476 7.65 -10.11 27.75
N LYS A 477 6.37 -9.79 27.64
CA LYS A 477 5.32 -10.13 28.59
C LYS A 477 4.35 -11.09 27.90
N ILE A 478 4.04 -12.20 28.57
CA ILE A 478 3.10 -13.21 28.10
C ILE A 478 1.92 -13.23 29.06
N GLU A 479 0.72 -13.11 28.52
CA GLU A 479 -0.54 -13.13 29.25
C GLU A 479 -1.54 -14.00 28.50
N TYR A 480 -2.57 -14.51 29.17
CA TYR A 480 -3.74 -15.09 28.49
C TYR A 480 -5.03 -14.46 29.01
N LYS A 481 -6.08 -14.52 28.19
CA LYS A 481 -7.41 -14.04 28.54
C LYS A 481 -8.32 -15.21 28.91
N LYS A 482 -8.88 -15.21 30.12
CA LYS A 482 -9.94 -16.14 30.59
C LYS A 482 -11.06 -15.30 31.21
N GLU A 483 -12.31 -15.54 30.80
CA GLU A 483 -13.49 -14.82 31.30
C GLU A 483 -13.37 -13.28 31.31
N GLY A 484 -12.80 -12.71 30.24
CA GLY A 484 -12.63 -11.25 30.13
C GLY A 484 -11.43 -10.67 30.89
N LYS A 485 -10.80 -11.43 31.79
CA LYS A 485 -9.65 -10.99 32.60
C LYS A 485 -8.33 -11.47 31.99
N MET A 486 -7.29 -10.65 32.13
CA MET A 486 -5.93 -10.98 31.70
C MET A 486 -5.15 -11.59 32.87
N PHE A 487 -4.55 -12.75 32.65
CA PHE A 487 -3.72 -13.46 33.61
C PHE A 487 -2.28 -13.48 33.12
N LYS A 488 -1.36 -13.06 33.99
CA LYS A 488 0.08 -13.03 33.69
C LYS A 488 0.63 -14.45 33.69
N VAL A 489 1.33 -14.80 32.61
CA VAL A 489 2.08 -16.07 32.50
C VAL A 489 3.52 -15.85 32.90
N ALA A 490 4.22 -14.95 32.20
CA ALA A 490 5.64 -14.71 32.41
C ALA A 490 6.04 -13.31 31.96
N SER A 491 7.22 -12.88 32.40
CA SER A 491 7.93 -11.74 31.82
C SER A 491 9.41 -12.06 31.79
N ALA A 492 10.07 -11.77 30.68
CA ALA A 492 11.48 -12.07 30.48
C ALA A 492 12.20 -10.93 29.76
N ALA A 493 13.50 -10.79 30.03
CA ALA A 493 14.34 -9.81 29.35
C ALA A 493 14.68 -10.30 27.94
N VAL A 494 14.67 -9.39 26.98
CA VAL A 494 15.15 -9.59 25.60
C VAL A 494 16.47 -8.83 25.48
N PRO A 495 17.58 -9.47 25.07
CA PRO A 495 18.83 -8.74 24.83
C PRO A 495 18.66 -7.71 23.71
N ALA A 496 19.62 -6.80 23.57
CA ALA A 496 19.71 -5.98 22.37
C ALA A 496 19.97 -6.89 21.16
N LEU A 497 19.19 -6.72 20.08
CA LEU A 497 19.27 -7.55 18.88
C LEU A 497 19.65 -6.68 17.68
N LYS A 498 20.69 -7.07 16.94
CA LYS A 498 21.05 -6.50 15.64
C LYS A 498 19.93 -6.78 14.61
N PRO A 499 19.90 -6.06 13.47
CA PRO A 499 18.99 -6.40 12.38
C PRO A 499 19.05 -7.88 12.02
N TYR A 500 17.88 -8.51 11.92
CA TYR A 500 17.64 -9.94 11.67
C TYR A 500 18.15 -10.92 12.73
N GLU A 501 18.77 -10.45 13.81
CA GLU A 501 19.18 -11.29 14.94
C GLU A 501 17.95 -11.75 15.74
N LYS A 502 18.02 -12.99 16.24
CA LYS A 502 16.98 -13.61 17.05
C LYS A 502 17.55 -14.12 18.38
N ALA A 503 16.70 -14.14 19.40
CA ALA A 503 17.01 -14.73 20.70
C ALA A 503 15.88 -15.66 21.16
N ASP A 504 16.27 -16.84 21.64
CA ASP A 504 15.42 -17.80 22.34
C ASP A 504 15.47 -17.51 23.85
N ILE A 505 14.33 -17.11 24.40
CA ILE A 505 14.22 -16.66 25.78
C ILE A 505 13.50 -17.72 26.60
N ARG A 506 14.23 -18.36 27.49
CA ARG A 506 13.70 -19.32 28.45
C ARG A 506 13.11 -18.60 29.66
N PHE A 507 11.97 -19.08 30.14
CA PHE A 507 11.32 -18.58 31.35
C PHE A 507 10.62 -19.71 32.11
N ALA A 508 10.44 -19.52 33.41
CA ALA A 508 9.61 -20.40 34.24
C ALA A 508 8.28 -19.70 34.55
N THR A 509 7.20 -20.47 34.66
CA THR A 509 5.89 -19.96 35.05
C THR A 509 5.16 -20.93 35.98
N LYS A 510 4.38 -20.34 36.90
CA LYS A 510 3.45 -21.04 37.79
C LYS A 510 2.00 -20.88 37.31
N ALA A 511 1.79 -20.45 36.07
CA ALA A 511 0.46 -20.39 35.48
C ALA A 511 -0.16 -21.80 35.53
N ASP A 512 -1.39 -21.86 36.02
CA ASP A 512 -2.15 -23.10 36.13
C ASP A 512 -2.82 -23.37 34.79
N PHE A 513 -2.12 -24.12 33.93
CA PHE A 513 -2.62 -24.51 32.63
C PHE A 513 -3.31 -25.87 32.71
N GLU A 514 -4.51 -25.93 32.16
CA GLU A 514 -5.24 -27.16 31.90
C GLU A 514 -4.69 -27.78 30.61
N LYS A 515 -4.25 -29.04 30.70
CA LYS A 515 -3.60 -29.72 29.58
C LYS A 515 -4.59 -29.96 28.44
N GLY A 516 -4.20 -29.60 27.22
CA GLY A 516 -5.03 -29.77 26.03
C GLY A 516 -6.10 -28.70 25.80
N GLU A 517 -6.23 -27.73 26.70
CA GLU A 517 -7.13 -26.59 26.59
C GLU A 517 -6.52 -25.45 25.76
N ASP A 518 -7.39 -24.73 25.04
CA ASP A 518 -7.04 -23.61 24.19
C ASP A 518 -7.01 -22.29 24.98
N TYR A 519 -5.88 -21.59 24.92
CA TYR A 519 -5.67 -20.32 25.60
C TYR A 519 -5.52 -19.17 24.59
N ASN A 520 -6.26 -18.09 24.83
CA ASN A 520 -6.11 -16.84 24.10
C ASN A 520 -4.94 -16.04 24.68
N PHE A 521 -3.75 -16.24 24.13
CA PHE A 521 -2.53 -15.56 24.54
C PHE A 521 -2.41 -14.18 23.92
N LEU A 522 -1.84 -13.26 24.70
CA LEU A 522 -1.31 -11.97 24.29
C LEU A 522 0.17 -11.93 24.66
N VAL A 523 1.02 -11.88 23.65
CA VAL A 523 2.45 -11.59 23.81
C VAL A 523 2.68 -10.12 23.49
N THR A 524 3.35 -9.40 24.37
CA THR A 524 3.70 -7.99 24.15
C THR A 524 5.20 -7.78 24.37
N VAL A 525 5.86 -7.15 23.39
CA VAL A 525 7.27 -6.76 23.49
C VAL A 525 7.35 -5.27 23.83
N TYR A 526 8.18 -4.93 24.81
CA TYR A 526 8.36 -3.57 25.31
C TYR A 526 9.82 -3.11 25.23
N SER A 527 10.03 -1.82 24.95
CA SER A 527 11.27 -1.10 25.25
C SER A 527 10.97 -0.04 26.31
N GLY A 528 11.45 -0.24 27.53
CA GLY A 528 11.01 0.55 28.68
C GLY A 528 9.49 0.46 28.86
N LYS A 529 8.79 1.60 28.73
CA LYS A 529 7.31 1.68 28.77
C LYS A 529 6.64 1.63 27.40
N LYS A 530 7.40 1.74 26.30
CA LYS A 530 6.89 1.74 24.93
C LYS A 530 6.57 0.31 24.50
N VAL A 531 5.35 0.07 24.03
CA VAL A 531 4.99 -1.17 23.34
C VAL A 531 5.61 -1.15 21.95
N LEU A 532 6.42 -2.15 21.63
CA LEU A 532 7.03 -2.32 20.30
C LEU A 532 6.16 -3.19 19.38
N SER A 533 5.60 -4.28 19.91
CA SER A 533 4.72 -5.16 19.16
C SER A 533 3.80 -5.96 20.07
N THR A 534 2.69 -6.42 19.50
CA THR A 534 1.75 -7.35 20.14
C THR A 534 1.48 -8.52 19.21
N PHE A 535 1.36 -9.72 19.76
CA PHE A 535 0.94 -10.92 19.04
C PHE A 535 -0.17 -11.62 19.83
N ARG A 536 -1.37 -11.68 19.25
CA ARG A 536 -2.52 -12.42 19.77
C ARG A 536 -2.64 -13.75 19.06
N LEU A 537 -2.83 -14.81 19.83
CA LEU A 537 -2.99 -16.15 19.29
C LEU A 537 -3.90 -16.99 20.19
N ASN A 538 -4.62 -17.93 19.59
CA ASN A 538 -5.26 -19.01 20.34
C ASN A 538 -4.42 -20.27 20.17
N ARG A 539 -3.98 -20.89 21.27
CA ARG A 539 -3.12 -22.07 21.21
C ARG A 539 -3.25 -22.92 22.47
N LYS A 540 -3.13 -24.23 22.29
CA LYS A 540 -3.00 -25.21 23.38
C LYS A 540 -1.67 -25.12 24.11
N VAL A 541 -1.73 -25.35 25.43
CA VAL A 541 -0.54 -25.55 26.24
C VAL A 541 -0.20 -27.04 26.20
N VAL A 542 0.79 -27.39 25.37
CA VAL A 542 1.20 -28.77 25.00
C VAL A 542 0.20 -29.45 24.04
N GLU A 543 0.73 -30.10 22.99
CA GLU A 543 -0.03 -31.04 22.15
C GLU A 543 -0.13 -32.41 22.80
#